data_AF-A0A378YI16-F1
#
_entry.id   AF-A0A378YI16-F1
#
_cell.length_a   1.000
_cell.length_b   1.000
_cell.length_c   1.000
_cell.angle_alpha   90.00
_cell.angle_beta   90.00
_cell.angle_gamma   90.00
#
_symmetry.space_group_name_H-M   'P 1'
#
loop_
_entity.id
_entity.type
_entity.pdbx_description
1 polymer ?
#
loop_
_entity_poly.entity_id
_entity_poly.type
_entity_poly.pdbx_seq_one_letter_code
_entity_poly.pdbx_strand_id
1 'polypeptide(L)'
;MIKFYGIPDDLDDGVEARVERQKILHHGNRKFPFVIAEQALQTTVGSESIMLGQLEYLLATMSLPRLVLGVVPEQAALDGPAINGFVMYDNRLVLVETVSAELRINQPREIALYAKLFALLSEQALYGEPGRALIRKAIETRT
;
A
#
# COMPACT_ATOMS: atom_id res chain seq x y z
N MET A 1 0.84 15.81 -5.49
CA MET A 1 2.12 15.71 -4.76
C MET A 1 3.11 16.77 -5.22
N ILE A 2 3.57 16.78 -6.48
CA ILE A 2 4.54 17.77 -6.99
C ILE A 2 4.05 19.23 -6.81
N LYS A 3 2.81 19.54 -7.20
CA LYS A 3 2.19 20.86 -6.96
C LYS A 3 2.06 21.26 -5.50
N PHE A 4 1.96 20.28 -4.59
CA PHE A 4 1.78 20.54 -3.15
C PHE A 4 3.12 20.88 -2.48
N TYR A 5 4.21 20.22 -2.89
CA TYR A 5 5.54 20.42 -2.32
C TYR A 5 6.42 21.43 -3.10
N GLY A 6 5.98 21.90 -4.27
CA GLY A 6 6.72 22.89 -5.05
C GLY A 6 8.06 22.39 -5.59
N ILE A 7 8.19 21.07 -5.79
CA ILE A 7 9.44 20.43 -6.24
C ILE A 7 9.54 20.54 -7.78
N PRO A 8 10.73 20.85 -8.35
CA PRO A 8 10.98 20.72 -9.79
C PRO A 8 10.69 19.30 -10.29
N ASP A 9 10.25 19.16 -11.54
CA ASP A 9 9.88 17.88 -12.15
C ASP A 9 11.11 17.03 -12.51
N ASP A 10 11.94 16.67 -11.52
CA ASP A 10 13.00 15.68 -11.69
C ASP A 10 12.39 14.29 -11.50
N LEU A 11 11.73 13.83 -12.56
CA LEU A 11 11.02 12.55 -12.60
C LEU A 11 11.94 11.35 -12.88
N ASP A 12 13.20 11.57 -13.27
CA ASP A 12 14.01 10.55 -13.94
C ASP A 12 14.83 9.65 -12.98
N ASP A 13 15.43 10.16 -11.91
CA ASP A 13 16.28 9.35 -11.01
C ASP A 13 15.49 8.38 -10.10
N GLY A 14 14.19 8.62 -9.92
CA GLY A 14 13.33 7.79 -9.07
C GLY A 14 12.78 6.53 -9.75
N VAL A 15 12.80 6.49 -11.09
CA VAL A 15 12.12 5.43 -11.88
C VAL A 15 12.90 4.12 -11.82
N GLU A 16 14.21 4.15 -11.98
CA GLU A 16 15.04 2.94 -12.03
C GLU A 16 15.01 2.18 -10.69
N ALA A 17 15.10 2.89 -9.56
CA ALA A 17 14.92 2.32 -8.23
C ALA A 17 13.50 1.79 -8.00
N ARG A 18 12.48 2.35 -8.66
CA ARG A 18 11.10 1.87 -8.59
C ARG A 18 10.91 0.59 -9.40
N VAL A 19 11.54 0.50 -10.57
CA VAL A 19 11.57 -0.70 -11.43
C VAL A 19 12.29 -1.86 -10.75
N GLU A 20 13.44 -1.61 -10.11
CA GLU A 20 14.17 -2.65 -9.36
C GLU A 20 13.36 -3.20 -8.18
N ARG A 21 12.63 -2.34 -7.46
CA ARG A 21 11.72 -2.81 -6.39
C ARG A 21 10.58 -3.69 -6.90
N GLN A 22 10.09 -3.46 -8.11
CA GLN A 22 9.07 -4.33 -8.73
C GLN A 22 9.65 -5.72 -9.06
N LYS A 23 10.93 -5.81 -9.48
CA LYS A 23 11.60 -7.09 -9.80
C LYS A 23 11.72 -8.03 -8.59
N ILE A 24 11.74 -7.48 -7.37
CA ILE A 24 11.81 -8.25 -6.12
C ILE A 24 10.55 -9.11 -5.92
N LEU A 25 9.39 -8.70 -6.44
CA LEU A 25 8.17 -9.52 -6.38
C LEU A 25 8.31 -10.82 -7.21
N HIS A 26 9.22 -10.85 -8.17
CA HIS A 26 9.40 -11.95 -9.12
C HIS A 26 10.57 -12.91 -8.79
N HIS A 27 11.50 -12.56 -7.88
CA HIS A 27 12.66 -13.41 -7.52
C HIS A 27 12.81 -13.65 -5.98
N GLY A 28 13.27 -14.83 -5.55
CA GLY A 28 13.55 -15.16 -4.12
C GLY A 28 12.47 -16.00 -3.39
N ASN A 29 12.54 -16.11 -2.05
CA ASN A 29 11.57 -16.86 -1.23
C ASN A 29 10.75 -15.97 -0.27
N ARG A 30 10.84 -14.64 -0.42
CA ARG A 30 10.12 -13.70 0.46
C ARG A 30 8.68 -13.52 -0.01
N LYS A 31 7.74 -13.48 0.95
CA LYS A 31 6.36 -13.04 0.73
C LYS A 31 6.23 -11.57 1.11
N PHE A 32 5.38 -10.86 0.39
CA PHE A 32 5.12 -9.43 0.57
C PHE A 32 3.66 -9.24 0.96
N PRO A 33 3.36 -9.20 2.27
CA PRO A 33 2.03 -8.90 2.74
C PRO A 33 1.79 -7.39 2.65
N PHE A 34 0.68 -7.02 2.03
CA PHE A 34 0.20 -5.64 1.92
C PHE A 34 -1.23 -5.60 2.44
N VAL A 35 -1.55 -4.54 3.16
CA VAL A 35 -2.91 -4.25 3.59
C VAL A 35 -3.21 -2.81 3.22
N ILE A 36 -4.32 -2.59 2.53
CA ILE A 36 -4.80 -1.26 2.13
C ILE A 36 -6.23 -1.06 2.60
N ALA A 37 -6.62 0.18 2.83
CA ALA A 37 -8.01 0.54 3.11
C ALA A 37 -8.80 0.65 1.80
N GLU A 38 -10.05 0.18 1.76
CA GLU A 38 -10.92 0.27 0.57
C GLU A 38 -11.07 1.72 0.07
N GLN A 39 -11.06 2.69 0.98
CA GLN A 39 -11.14 4.13 0.67
C GLN A 39 -9.98 4.59 -0.23
N ALA A 40 -8.81 3.93 -0.17
CA ALA A 40 -7.68 4.22 -1.05
C ALA A 40 -7.98 3.87 -2.52
N LEU A 41 -8.89 2.91 -2.77
CA LEU A 41 -9.32 2.54 -4.11
C LEU A 41 -10.23 3.61 -4.74
N GLN A 42 -10.87 4.43 -3.90
CA GLN A 42 -11.83 5.47 -4.31
C GLN A 42 -11.17 6.84 -4.51
N THR A 43 -10.06 7.11 -3.81
CA THR A 43 -9.35 8.40 -3.94
C THR A 43 -8.54 8.44 -5.24
N THR A 44 -8.88 9.34 -6.17
CA THR A 44 -8.12 9.53 -7.42
C THR A 44 -6.78 10.21 -7.15
N VAL A 45 -5.67 9.53 -7.48
CA VAL A 45 -4.32 10.10 -7.46
C VAL A 45 -3.81 10.25 -8.89
N GLY A 46 -3.64 11.49 -9.35
CA GLY A 46 -3.35 11.79 -10.76
C GLY A 46 -4.65 12.02 -11.54
N SER A 47 -4.77 11.44 -12.73
CA SER A 47 -6.01 11.44 -13.52
C SER A 47 -6.83 10.16 -13.28
N GLU A 48 -8.10 10.15 -13.68
CA GLU A 48 -8.94 8.94 -13.65
C GLU A 48 -8.34 7.80 -14.47
N SER A 49 -7.78 8.10 -15.65
CA SER A 49 -7.10 7.11 -16.49
C SER A 49 -5.88 6.48 -15.79
N ILE A 50 -5.10 7.28 -15.05
CA ILE A 50 -3.98 6.78 -14.26
C ILE A 50 -4.48 5.87 -13.14
N MET A 51 -5.52 6.30 -12.42
CA MET A 51 -6.07 5.53 -11.31
C MET A 51 -6.68 4.20 -11.78
N LEU A 52 -7.38 4.19 -12.92
CA LEU A 52 -7.90 2.97 -13.53
C LEU A 52 -6.77 1.98 -13.83
N GLY A 53 -5.70 2.43 -14.50
CA GLY A 53 -4.52 1.59 -14.76
C GLY A 53 -3.84 1.07 -13.48
N GLN A 54 -3.85 1.86 -12.40
CA GLN A 54 -3.34 1.40 -11.09
C GLN A 54 -4.20 0.28 -10.48
N LEU A 55 -5.53 0.38 -10.55
CA LEU A 55 -6.45 -0.64 -10.05
C LEU A 55 -6.36 -1.94 -10.88
N GLU A 56 -6.26 -1.82 -12.21
CA GLU A 56 -6.02 -2.97 -13.11
C GLU A 56 -4.70 -3.67 -12.80
N TYR A 57 -3.62 -2.89 -12.59
CA TYR A 57 -2.32 -3.42 -12.19
C TYR A 57 -2.39 -4.13 -10.82
N LEU A 58 -3.13 -3.58 -9.87
CA LEU A 58 -3.37 -4.21 -8.57
C LEU A 58 -4.03 -5.59 -8.74
N LEU A 59 -5.08 -5.71 -9.55
CA LEU A 59 -5.74 -6.99 -9.84
C LEU A 59 -4.80 -8.00 -10.52
N ALA A 60 -3.99 -7.54 -11.47
CA ALA A 60 -3.03 -8.38 -12.17
C ALA A 60 -1.95 -8.92 -11.21
N THR A 61 -1.39 -8.06 -10.36
CA THR A 61 -0.32 -8.45 -9.42
C THR A 61 -0.80 -9.32 -8.26
N MET A 62 -2.09 -9.26 -7.89
CA MET A 62 -2.69 -10.21 -6.94
C MET A 62 -2.66 -11.69 -7.38
N SER A 63 -2.33 -11.97 -8.65
CA SER A 63 -2.08 -13.34 -9.12
C SER A 63 -0.66 -13.86 -8.80
N LEU A 64 0.25 -12.98 -8.37
CA LEU A 64 1.62 -13.36 -8.04
C LEU A 64 1.65 -14.14 -6.71
N PRO A 65 2.25 -15.34 -6.66
CA PRO A 65 2.23 -16.19 -5.46
C PRO A 65 2.97 -15.59 -4.24
N ARG A 66 3.77 -14.54 -4.46
CA ARG A 66 4.54 -13.86 -3.42
C ARG A 66 3.87 -12.59 -2.90
N LEU A 67 2.83 -12.10 -3.56
CA LEU A 67 2.09 -10.92 -3.15
C LEU A 67 0.82 -11.36 -2.43
N VAL A 68 0.68 -10.96 -1.17
CA VAL A 68 -0.54 -11.20 -0.40
C VAL A 68 -1.13 -9.83 -0.12
N LEU A 69 -2.19 -9.46 -0.85
CA LEU A 69 -2.87 -8.20 -0.67
C LEU A 69 -4.20 -8.42 0.04
N GLY A 70 -4.36 -7.75 1.18
CA GLY A 70 -5.62 -7.61 1.89
C GLY A 70 -6.21 -6.22 1.69
N VAL A 71 -7.53 -6.15 1.57
CA VAL A 71 -8.28 -4.88 1.52
C VAL A 71 -9.17 -4.80 2.75
N VAL A 72 -8.97 -3.81 3.60
CA VAL A 72 -9.82 -3.52 4.76
C VAL A 72 -11.09 -2.81 4.26
N PRO A 73 -12.29 -3.38 4.45
CA PRO A 73 -13.53 -2.78 3.98
C PRO A 73 -13.77 -1.38 4.56
N GLU A 74 -14.43 -0.52 3.81
CA GLU A 74 -14.69 0.88 4.20
C GLU A 74 -15.45 0.99 5.54
N GLN A 75 -16.38 0.07 5.77
CA GLN A 75 -17.24 0.03 6.95
C GLN A 75 -16.69 -0.84 8.08
N ALA A 76 -15.46 -1.33 7.98
CA ALA A 76 -14.83 -2.09 9.06
C ALA A 76 -14.61 -1.18 10.28
N ALA A 77 -14.93 -1.70 11.47
CA ALA A 77 -14.58 -1.01 12.72
C ALA A 77 -13.06 -0.99 12.86
N LEU A 78 -12.45 0.20 12.91
CA LEU A 78 -11.01 0.31 13.08
C LEU A 78 -10.65 0.16 14.55
N ASP A 79 -10.11 -0.99 14.94
CA ASP A 79 -9.70 -1.28 16.32
C ASP A 79 -8.30 -0.71 16.65
N GLY A 80 -7.91 0.38 15.97
CA GLY A 80 -6.59 1.00 16.04
C GLY A 80 -6.60 2.50 15.68
N PRO A 81 -5.45 3.19 15.80
CA PRO A 81 -5.36 4.60 15.45
C PRO A 81 -5.60 4.84 13.95
N ALA A 82 -6.21 5.97 13.60
CA ALA A 82 -6.18 6.48 12.23
C ALA A 82 -4.71 6.79 11.89
N ILE A 83 -4.16 6.10 10.89
CA ILE A 83 -2.73 6.10 10.60
C ILE A 83 -2.41 6.67 9.23
N ASN A 84 -1.26 7.36 9.18
CA ASN A 84 -0.50 7.48 7.94
C ASN A 84 -0.03 6.08 7.51
N GLY A 85 0.06 5.84 6.21
CA GLY A 85 0.63 4.58 5.70
C GLY A 85 2.06 4.36 6.24
N PHE A 86 2.40 3.10 6.52
CA PHE A 86 3.72 2.72 6.98
C PHE A 86 4.23 1.47 6.26
N VAL A 87 5.55 1.33 6.20
CA VAL A 87 6.23 0.15 5.65
C VAL A 87 7.18 -0.41 6.70
N MET A 88 7.12 -1.71 6.92
CA MET A 88 8.02 -2.41 7.84
C MET A 88 9.06 -3.23 7.07
N TYR A 89 10.32 -3.08 7.43
CA TYR A 89 11.43 -3.91 6.96
C TYR A 89 11.86 -4.86 8.07
N ASP A 90 11.30 -6.07 8.03
CA ASP A 90 11.46 -7.09 9.05
C ASP A 90 11.21 -6.48 10.46
N ASN A 91 11.95 -6.90 11.48
CA ASN A 91 11.87 -6.33 12.83
C ASN A 91 12.94 -5.26 13.09
N ARG A 92 13.34 -4.50 12.05
CA ARG A 92 14.52 -3.62 12.13
C ARG A 92 14.20 -2.15 11.87
N LEU A 93 13.20 -1.87 11.04
CA LEU A 93 12.88 -0.51 10.62
C LEU A 93 11.41 -0.40 10.24
N VAL A 94 10.76 0.66 10.69
CA VAL A 94 9.48 1.13 10.17
C VAL A 94 9.68 2.50 9.57
N LEU A 95 9.15 2.70 8.36
CA LEU A 95 9.07 3.99 7.70
C LEU A 95 7.62 4.46 7.72
N VAL A 96 7.39 5.70 8.12
CA VAL A 96 6.07 6.33 8.10
C VAL A 96 6.19 7.62 7.31
N GLU A 97 5.46 7.70 6.20
CA GLU A 97 5.37 8.95 5.45
C GLU A 97 4.46 9.92 6.21
N THR A 98 4.94 11.12 6.47
CA THR A 98 4.12 12.21 7.02
C THR A 98 4.08 13.37 6.03
N VAL A 99 3.26 14.38 6.31
CA VAL A 99 3.07 15.53 5.42
C VAL A 99 4.36 16.34 5.20
N SER A 100 5.34 16.28 6.09
CA SER A 100 6.57 17.07 5.94
C SER A 100 7.86 16.26 5.91
N ALA A 101 7.86 15.06 6.50
CA ALA A 101 9.05 14.24 6.61
C ALA A 101 8.72 12.74 6.67
N GLU A 102 9.68 11.91 6.30
CA GLU A 102 9.65 10.47 6.59
C GLU A 102 10.14 10.24 8.03
N LEU A 103 9.33 9.57 8.85
CA LEU A 103 9.78 9.10 10.16
C LEU A 103 10.43 7.72 10.01
N ARG A 104 11.63 7.59 10.58
CA ARG A 104 12.40 6.33 10.61
C ARG A 104 12.41 5.80 12.04
N ILE A 105 11.72 4.69 12.27
CA ILE A 105 11.52 4.11 13.59
C ILE A 105 12.31 2.81 13.68
N ASN A 106 13.29 2.76 14.57
CA ASN A 106 14.18 1.60 14.77
C ASN A 106 14.20 1.08 16.21
N GLN A 107 13.43 1.68 17.12
CA GLN A 107 13.33 1.25 18.50
C GLN A 107 12.48 -0.03 18.60
N PRO A 108 12.99 -1.14 19.18
CA PRO A 108 12.29 -2.43 19.18
C PRO A 108 10.87 -2.38 19.74
N ARG A 109 10.65 -1.60 20.81
CA ARG A 109 9.32 -1.43 21.43
C ARG A 109 8.32 -0.74 20.50
N GLU A 110 8.78 0.20 19.67
CA GLU A 110 7.94 0.94 18.73
C GLU A 110 7.66 0.09 17.50
N ILE A 111 8.67 -0.61 16.98
CA ILE A 111 8.51 -1.61 15.91
C ILE A 111 7.44 -2.64 16.30
N ALA A 112 7.44 -3.10 17.56
CA ALA A 112 6.45 -4.06 18.06
C ALA A 112 5.01 -3.49 18.04
N LEU A 113 4.83 -2.18 18.26
CA LEU A 113 3.51 -1.53 18.14
C LEU A 113 3.02 -1.51 16.69
N TYR A 114 3.88 -1.20 15.73
CA TYR A 114 3.53 -1.25 14.31
C TYR A 114 3.25 -2.68 13.84
N ALA A 115 4.03 -3.67 14.31
CA ALA A 115 3.76 -5.09 14.02
C ALA A 115 2.37 -5.51 14.53
N LYS A 116 2.03 -5.11 15.77
CA LYS A 116 0.71 -5.38 16.36
C LYS A 116 -0.41 -4.73 15.55
N LEU A 117 -0.23 -3.48 15.13
CA LEU A 117 -1.21 -2.79 14.30
C LEU A 117 -1.36 -3.43 12.93
N PHE A 118 -0.25 -3.80 12.28
CA PHE A 118 -0.29 -4.50 11.00
C PHE A 118 -1.04 -5.83 11.11
N ALA A 119 -0.79 -6.60 12.17
CA ALA A 119 -1.51 -7.86 12.43
C ALA A 119 -3.02 -7.63 12.59
N LEU A 120 -3.42 -6.64 13.40
CA LEU A 120 -4.83 -6.27 13.59
C LEU A 120 -5.51 -5.91 12.26
N LEU A 121 -4.89 -5.03 11.46
CA LEU A 121 -5.43 -4.66 10.14
C LEU A 121 -5.48 -5.86 9.19
N SER A 122 -4.49 -6.75 9.29
CA SER A 122 -4.45 -7.97 8.49
C SER A 122 -5.60 -8.91 8.84
N GLU A 123 -6.03 -9.00 10.10
CA GLU A 123 -7.18 -9.78 10.53
C GLU A 123 -8.51 -9.21 10.03
N GLN A 124 -8.60 -7.89 9.87
CA GLN A 124 -9.78 -7.19 9.36
C GLN A 124 -9.87 -7.14 7.83
N ALA A 125 -8.80 -7.53 7.13
CA ALA A 125 -8.71 -7.41 5.69
C ALA A 125 -9.37 -8.60 4.96
N LEU A 126 -9.99 -8.30 3.83
CA LEU A 126 -10.47 -9.29 2.87
C LEU A 126 -9.37 -9.65 1.87
N TYR A 127 -9.11 -10.95 1.74
CA TYR A 127 -8.08 -11.50 0.85
C TYR A 127 -8.69 -12.28 -0.31
N GLY A 128 -7.89 -12.57 -1.33
CA GLY A 128 -8.31 -13.40 -2.46
C GLY A 128 -9.47 -12.78 -3.22
N GLU A 129 -10.48 -13.59 -3.56
CA GLU A 129 -11.64 -13.14 -4.33
C GLU A 129 -12.46 -12.02 -3.66
N PRO A 130 -12.80 -12.09 -2.36
CA PRO A 130 -13.43 -10.97 -1.66
C PRO A 130 -12.69 -9.63 -1.81
N GLY A 131 -11.36 -9.62 -1.67
CA GLY A 131 -10.55 -8.42 -1.87
C GLY A 131 -10.52 -7.96 -3.34
N ARG A 132 -10.43 -8.91 -4.29
CA ARG A 132 -10.49 -8.63 -5.74
C ARG A 132 -11.82 -8.02 -6.14
N ALA A 133 -12.93 -8.46 -5.52
CA ALA A 133 -14.26 -7.93 -5.78
C ALA A 133 -14.37 -6.44 -5.41
N LEU A 134 -13.76 -5.99 -4.31
CA LEU A 134 -13.73 -4.57 -3.95
C LEU A 134 -12.97 -3.72 -4.99
N ILE A 135 -11.86 -4.24 -5.51
CA ILE A 135 -11.08 -3.55 -6.55
C ILE A 135 -11.85 -3.48 -7.87
N ARG A 136 -12.51 -4.55 -8.29
CA ARG A 136 -13.37 -4.54 -9.49
C ARG A 136 -14.52 -3.56 -9.35
N LYS A 137 -15.20 -3.56 -8.20
CA LYS A 137 -16.25 -2.58 -7.90
C LYS A 137 -15.73 -1.15 -8.05
N ALA A 138 -14.53 -0.85 -7.55
CA ALA A 138 -13.92 0.47 -7.70
C ALA A 138 -13.62 0.84 -9.17
N ILE A 139 -13.27 -0.13 -10.01
CA ILE A 139 -13.10 0.07 -11.47
C ILE A 139 -14.45 0.37 -12.13
N GLU A 140 -15.46 -0.44 -11.84
CA GLU A 140 -16.82 -0.29 -12.40
C GLU A 140 -17.42 1.08 -12.07
N THR A 141 -17.20 1.59 -10.85
CA THR A 141 -17.71 2.91 -10.43
C THR A 141 -17.02 4.10 -11.10
N ARG A 142 -15.91 3.87 -11.81
CA ARG A 142 -15.12 4.90 -12.51
C ARG A 142 -15.37 4.93 -14.02
N THR A 143 -16.23 4.04 -14.52
CA THR A 143 -16.61 3.94 -15.94
C THR A 143 -17.95 4.62 -16.16
#